data_AF-F6L715-F1
#
_entry.id   AF-F6L715-F1
#
_cell.length_a   1.000
_cell.length_b   1.000
_cell.length_c   1.000
_cell.angle_alpha   90.00
_cell.angle_beta   90.00
_cell.angle_gamma   90.00
#
_symmetry.space_group_name_H-M   'P 1'
#
loop_
_entity.id
_entity.type
_entity.pdbx_description
1 polymer ?
#
loop_
_entity_poly.entity_id
_entity_poly.type
_entity_poly.pdbx_seq_one_letter_code
_entity_poly.pdbx_strand_id
1 'polypeptide(L)'
;QASVVVKCVESGGPEPGVGCAGRGIITAINFLEENGAYQDVDFVSYDVLGDVVCGGFAMPIRENKAQEIYIVTSGEMMGMYAKLLNRSRCCPPTKFIYSPPGE
;
A
#
# COMPACT_ATOMS: atom_id res chain seq x y z
N GLN A 1 28.69 12.71 3.50
CA GLN A 1 27.37 12.69 2.83
C GLN A 1 26.88 11.26 2.86
N ALA A 2 25.77 10.98 3.54
CA ALA A 2 25.11 9.68 3.42
C ALA A 2 24.34 9.69 2.09
N SER A 3 24.75 8.85 1.13
CA SER A 3 24.00 8.64 -0.10
C SER A 3 22.79 7.77 0.22
N VAL A 4 21.59 8.36 0.25
CA VAL A 4 20.32 7.62 0.37
C VAL A 4 20.01 7.00 -0.99
N VAL A 5 20.01 5.68 -1.07
CA VAL A 5 19.66 4.93 -2.28
C VAL A 5 18.20 4.52 -2.19
N VAL A 6 17.37 5.01 -3.12
CA VAL A 6 15.96 4.62 -3.22
C VAL A 6 15.82 3.56 -4.30
N LYS A 7 15.25 2.41 -3.94
CA LYS A 7 14.93 1.32 -4.89
C LYS A 7 13.41 1.33 -5.10
N CYS A 8 12.97 1.63 -6.32
CA CYS A 8 11.55 1.65 -6.67
C CYS A 8 11.21 0.48 -7.58
N VAL A 9 10.04 -0.12 -7.36
CA VAL A 9 9.46 -1.16 -8.22
C VAL A 9 8.00 -0.81 -8.43
N GLU A 10 7.53 -0.97 -9.66
CA GLU A 10 6.11 -0.79 -10.02
C GLU A 10 5.57 -2.10 -10.55
N SER A 11 4.35 -2.46 -10.14
CA SER A 11 3.67 -3.67 -10.60
C SER A 11 2.36 -3.32 -11.29
N GLY A 12 2.20 -3.79 -12.53
CA GLY A 12 0.95 -3.74 -13.25
C GLY A 12 -0.02 -4.86 -12.82
N GLY A 13 -1.28 -4.72 -13.25
CA GLY A 13 -2.28 -5.78 -13.14
C GLY A 13 -2.23 -6.75 -14.34
N PRO A 14 -3.00 -7.86 -14.29
CA PRO A 14 -3.21 -8.72 -15.46
C PRO A 14 -3.93 -7.97 -16.59
N GLU A 15 -3.91 -8.54 -17.80
CA GLU A 15 -4.64 -7.98 -18.94
C GLU A 15 -6.13 -7.74 -18.60
N PRO A 16 -6.74 -6.66 -19.13
CA PRO A 16 -8.15 -6.36 -18.88
C PRO A 16 -9.07 -7.54 -19.17
N GLY A 17 -9.93 -7.89 -18.22
CA GLY A 17 -10.90 -8.99 -18.33
C GLY A 17 -10.38 -10.38 -17.93
N VAL A 18 -9.07 -10.53 -17.63
CA VAL A 18 -8.46 -11.84 -17.31
C VAL A 18 -8.35 -12.09 -15.81
N GLY A 19 -8.34 -11.05 -14.96
CA GLY A 19 -8.20 -11.23 -13.53
C GLY A 19 -8.45 -9.97 -12.69
N CYS A 20 -8.21 -10.09 -11.38
CA CYS A 20 -8.29 -8.98 -10.43
C CYS A 20 -7.03 -8.11 -10.50
N ALA A 21 -7.19 -6.79 -10.47
CA ALA A 21 -6.08 -5.84 -10.42
C ALA A 21 -5.09 -6.14 -9.27
N GLY A 22 -5.59 -6.61 -8.13
CA GLY A 22 -4.76 -6.98 -6.97
C GLY A 22 -3.85 -8.20 -7.20
N ARG A 23 -4.04 -8.99 -8.27
CA ARG A 23 -3.17 -10.15 -8.57
C ARG A 23 -1.74 -9.72 -8.89
N GLY A 24 -1.56 -8.55 -9.49
CA GLY A 24 -0.25 -7.96 -9.76
C GLY A 24 0.54 -7.72 -8.48
N ILE A 25 -0.12 -7.14 -7.47
CA ILE A 25 0.47 -6.85 -6.15
C ILE A 25 0.96 -8.14 -5.48
N ILE A 26 0.12 -9.18 -5.45
CA ILE A 26 0.50 -10.46 -4.83
C ILE A 26 1.74 -11.05 -5.50
N THR A 27 1.72 -11.07 -6.83
CA THR A 27 2.81 -11.65 -7.62
C THR A 27 4.10 -10.86 -7.44
N ALA A 28 4.02 -9.53 -7.44
CA ALA A 28 5.17 -8.65 -7.27
C ALA A 28 5.80 -8.77 -5.88
N ILE A 29 4.99 -8.78 -4.82
CA ILE A 29 5.48 -8.94 -3.45
C ILE A 29 6.17 -10.30 -3.29
N ASN A 30 5.54 -11.39 -3.72
CA ASN A 30 6.14 -12.72 -3.64
C ASN A 30 7.45 -12.81 -4.43
N PHE A 31 7.49 -12.27 -5.65
CA PHE A 31 8.69 -12.24 -6.47
C PHE A 31 9.83 -11.46 -5.79
N LEU A 32 9.54 -10.31 -5.18
CA LEU A 32 10.54 -9.52 -4.47
C LEU A 32 11.06 -10.23 -3.22
N GLU A 33 10.19 -10.96 -2.50
CA GLU A 33 10.59 -11.78 -1.35
C GLU A 33 11.51 -12.93 -1.77
N GLU A 34 11.14 -13.67 -2.81
CA GLU A 34 11.93 -14.78 -3.34
C GLU A 34 13.33 -14.34 -3.81
N ASN A 35 13.45 -13.12 -4.31
CA ASN A 35 14.73 -12.54 -4.74
C ASN A 35 15.48 -11.79 -3.62
N GLY A 36 15.00 -11.83 -2.38
CA GLY A 36 15.69 -11.23 -1.23
C GLY A 36 15.74 -9.70 -1.27
N ALA A 37 14.80 -9.03 -1.95
CA ALA A 37 14.82 -7.57 -2.16
C ALA A 37 14.78 -6.75 -0.86
N TYR A 38 14.32 -7.35 0.25
CA TYR A 38 14.13 -6.68 1.54
C TYR A 38 15.29 -6.84 2.54
N GLN A 39 16.40 -7.48 2.18
CA GLN A 39 17.50 -7.77 3.13
C GLN A 39 18.37 -6.55 3.47
N ASP A 40 18.55 -5.63 2.52
CA ASP A 40 19.45 -4.46 2.64
C ASP A 40 18.67 -3.13 2.59
N VAL A 41 17.47 -3.08 3.17
CA VAL A 41 16.63 -1.88 3.20
C VAL A 41 16.17 -1.56 4.61
N ASP A 42 16.29 -0.30 5.00
CA ASP A 42 15.84 0.16 6.32
C ASP A 42 14.31 0.34 6.38
N PHE A 43 13.69 0.68 5.24
CA PHE A 43 12.26 0.94 5.12
C PHE A 43 11.71 0.40 3.81
N VAL A 44 10.53 -0.22 3.88
CA VAL A 44 9.76 -0.67 2.72
C VAL A 44 8.42 0.05 2.73
N SER A 45 8.17 0.86 1.70
CA SER A 45 6.90 1.55 1.49
C SER A 45 6.08 0.80 0.46
N TYR A 46 4.84 0.45 0.80
CA TYR A 46 3.86 -0.05 -0.16
C TYR A 46 2.88 1.07 -0.48
N ASP A 47 2.90 1.56 -1.73
CA ASP A 47 1.88 2.47 -2.24
C ASP A 47 0.74 1.63 -2.83
N VAL A 48 -0.44 1.69 -2.21
CA VAL A 48 -1.58 0.83 -2.52
C VAL A 48 -2.85 1.67 -2.65
N LEU A 49 -3.66 1.35 -3.65
CA LEU A 49 -4.97 1.99 -3.87
C LEU A 49 -5.87 1.88 -2.62
N GLY A 50 -6.24 3.03 -2.05
CA GLY A 50 -7.09 3.12 -0.85
C GLY A 50 -8.59 2.99 -1.12
N ASP A 51 -9.05 3.07 -2.37
CA ASP A 51 -10.49 2.98 -2.69
C ASP A 51 -11.01 1.54 -2.61
N VAL A 52 -10.11 0.56 -2.81
CA VAL A 52 -10.43 -0.86 -2.89
C VAL A 52 -9.53 -1.66 -1.96
N VAL A 53 -10.10 -2.17 -0.87
CA VAL A 53 -9.40 -3.03 0.09
C VAL A 53 -9.94 -4.46 0.03
N CYS A 54 -9.64 -5.14 -1.07
CA CYS A 54 -10.01 -6.53 -1.27
C CYS A 54 -8.92 -7.29 -2.06
N GLY A 55 -8.95 -8.62 -1.99
CA GLY A 55 -8.00 -9.48 -2.69
C GLY A 55 -6.54 -9.11 -2.37
N GLY A 56 -5.76 -8.89 -3.42
CA GLY A 56 -4.34 -8.58 -3.30
C GLY A 56 -3.99 -7.20 -2.77
N PHE A 57 -4.89 -6.21 -2.86
CA PHE A 57 -4.69 -4.89 -2.25
C PHE A 57 -4.62 -4.98 -0.72
N ALA A 58 -5.29 -5.97 -0.14
CA ALA A 58 -5.24 -6.23 1.29
C ALA A 58 -4.10 -7.16 1.70
N MET A 59 -3.30 -7.69 0.76
CA MET A 59 -2.22 -8.64 1.08
C MET A 59 -1.18 -8.05 2.05
N PRO A 60 -0.69 -6.80 1.89
CA PRO A 60 0.30 -6.25 2.82
C PRO A 60 -0.18 -6.23 4.27
N ILE A 61 -1.49 -6.05 4.47
CA ILE A 61 -2.14 -6.01 5.78
C ILE A 61 -2.44 -7.42 6.29
N ARG A 62 -3.02 -8.27 5.44
CA ARG A 62 -3.47 -9.61 5.81
C ARG A 62 -2.33 -10.57 6.11
N GLU A 63 -1.21 -10.43 5.40
CA GLU A 63 -0.02 -11.27 5.57
C GLU A 63 1.04 -10.62 6.48
N ASN A 64 0.70 -9.53 7.17
CA ASN A 64 1.60 -8.79 8.06
C ASN A 64 2.91 -8.35 7.39
N LYS A 65 2.89 -8.06 6.08
CA LYS A 65 4.04 -7.51 5.35
C LYS A 65 4.27 -6.03 5.69
N ALA A 66 3.21 -5.32 6.07
CA ALA A 66 3.25 -3.95 6.56
C ALA A 66 2.90 -3.91 8.06
N GLN A 67 3.81 -3.39 8.87
CA GLN A 67 3.60 -3.23 10.31
C GLN A 67 2.88 -1.92 10.67
N GLU A 68 3.07 -0.88 9.84
CA GLU A 68 2.46 0.42 10.02
C GLU A 68 1.68 0.81 8.77
N ILE A 69 0.42 1.19 8.96
CA ILE A 69 -0.47 1.59 7.86
C ILE A 69 -0.70 3.08 7.98
N TYR A 70 -0.35 3.83 6.95
CA TYR A 70 -0.58 5.27 6.87
C TYR A 70 -1.66 5.57 5.85
N ILE A 71 -2.75 6.20 6.28
CA ILE A 71 -3.80 6.68 5.38
C ILE A 71 -3.63 8.18 5.19
N VAL A 72 -3.35 8.59 3.95
CA VAL A 72 -3.32 9.98 3.53
C VAL A 72 -4.73 10.42 3.14
N THR A 73 -5.22 11.51 3.71
CA THR A 73 -6.53 12.07 3.36
C THR A 73 -6.51 13.61 3.41
N SER A 74 -7.37 14.22 2.62
CA SER A 74 -7.77 15.63 2.76
C SER A 74 -9.00 15.77 3.68
N GLY A 75 -9.44 17.02 3.89
CA GLY A 75 -10.69 17.33 4.60
C GLY A 75 -11.95 17.18 3.75
N GLU A 76 -11.83 16.68 2.52
CA GLU A 76 -12.97 16.48 1.63
C GLU A 76 -13.80 15.27 2.05
N MET A 77 -15.10 15.30 1.76
CA MET A 77 -16.03 14.25 2.17
C MET A 77 -15.64 12.87 1.61
N MET A 78 -15.16 12.81 0.37
CA MET A 78 -14.75 11.54 -0.24
C MET A 78 -13.47 10.97 0.42
N GLY A 79 -12.48 11.82 0.71
CA GLY A 79 -11.27 11.41 1.43
C GLY A 79 -11.60 10.92 2.85
N MET A 80 -12.46 11.64 3.57
CA MET A 80 -12.94 11.23 4.89
C MET A 80 -13.72 9.90 4.85
N TYR A 81 -14.55 9.70 3.82
CA TYR A 81 -15.30 8.46 3.65
C TYR A 81 -14.38 7.27 3.36
N ALA A 82 -13.43 7.42 2.43
CA ALA A 82 -12.42 6.40 2.15
C ALA A 82 -11.61 6.08 3.43
N LYS A 83 -11.19 7.10 4.19
CA LYS A 83 -10.53 6.91 5.48
C LYS A 83 -11.35 6.07 6.46
N LEU A 84 -12.65 6.35 6.61
CA LEU A 84 -13.53 5.60 7.51
C LEU A 84 -13.73 4.15 7.04
N LEU A 85 -13.93 3.94 5.74
CA LEU A 85 -14.03 2.61 5.15
C LEU A 85 -12.77 1.79 5.42
N ASN A 86 -11.59 2.35 5.14
CA ASN A 86 -10.32 1.69 5.36
C ASN A 86 -10.07 1.41 6.84
N ARG A 87 -10.39 2.36 7.74
CA ARG A 87 -10.28 2.14 9.20
C ARG A 87 -11.15 0.99 9.68
N SER A 88 -12.33 0.79 9.10
CA SER A 88 -13.22 -0.31 9.49
C SER A 88 -12.76 -1.69 8.99
N ARG A 89 -11.97 -1.72 7.91
CA ARG A 89 -11.54 -2.96 7.23
C ARG A 89 -10.08 -3.35 7.52
N CYS A 90 -9.25 -2.37 7.84
CA CYS A 90 -7.84 -2.55 8.17
C CYS A 90 -7.69 -2.52 9.71
N CYS A 91 -7.13 -3.58 10.30
CA CYS A 91 -6.98 -3.73 11.75
C CYS A 91 -6.12 -2.61 12.41
N PRO A 92 -6.22 -2.38 13.73
CA PRO A 92 -5.56 -1.30 14.44
C PRO A 92 -4.06 -1.63 14.60
N PRO A 93 -3.20 -1.04 13.76
CA PRO A 93 -2.71 0.30 14.05
C PRO A 93 -2.61 1.16 12.77
N THR A 94 -3.75 1.67 12.30
CA THR A 94 -3.76 2.65 11.21
C THR A 94 -3.45 4.05 11.74
N LYS A 95 -2.35 4.64 11.25
CA LYS A 95 -1.97 6.04 11.47
C LYS A 95 -2.58 6.91 10.38
N PHE A 96 -3.06 8.09 10.75
CA PHE A 96 -3.70 9.01 9.80
C PHE A 96 -2.80 10.20 9.53
N ILE A 97 -2.52 10.46 8.26
CA ILE A 97 -1.83 11.65 7.80
C ILE A 97 -2.87 12.55 7.18
N TYR A 98 -3.11 13.70 7.81
CA TYR A 98 -3.97 14.74 7.26
C TYR A 98 -3.11 15.64 6.37
N SER A 99 -3.43 15.70 5.08
CA SER A 99 -2.88 16.72 4.20
C SER A 99 -3.88 17.88 4.18
N PRO A 100 -3.56 19.03 4.81
CA PRO A 100 -4.41 20.21 4.64
C PRO A 100 -4.51 20.54 3.13
N PRO A 101 -5.68 20.98 2.64
CA PRO A 101 -5.76 21.60 1.32
C PRO A 101 -4.78 22.77 1.31
N GLY A 102 -3.91 22.81 0.29
CA GLY A 102 -2.70 23.63 0.29
C GLY A 102 -2.93 25.11 0.64
N GLU A 103 -1.99 25.64 1.42
CA GLU A 103 -1.32 26.89 1.04
C GLU A 103 -0.34 26.60 -0.10
#